data_AF-A0A8S3CQ70-F1
#
_entry.id   AF-A0A8S3CQ70-F1
#
_cell.length_a   1.000
_cell.length_b   1.000
_cell.length_c   1.000
_cell.angle_alpha   90.00
_cell.angle_beta   90.00
_cell.angle_gamma   90.00
#
_symmetry.space_group_name_H-M   'P 1'
#
loop_
_entity.id
_entity.type
_entity.pdbx_description
1 polymer ?
#
loop_
_entity_poly.entity_id
_entity_poly.type
_entity_poly.pdbx_seq_one_letter_code
_entity_poly.pdbx_strand_id
1 'polypeptide(L)'
;MNVLDDFYAAKVLDANFCYDESQIYHQLPPVSEHQAYVGYVRSLPINDTPEIFGLHENANITFAQNETYRTLTDLLELQPKTATAGENRDVVIEKLAKDVLSRVPHPLPLATVMEKYPVMYEQ
;
A
#
# COMPACT_ATOMS: atom_id res chain seq x y z
N MET A 1 -20.91 3.92 1.37
CA MET A 1 -20.25 3.45 0.14
C MET A 1 -20.18 1.94 0.28
N ASN A 2 -21.08 1.23 -0.39
CA ASN A 2 -21.10 -0.22 -0.42
C ASN A 2 -20.72 -0.63 -1.85
N VAL A 3 -19.89 -1.65 -2.00
CA VAL A 3 -19.51 -2.21 -3.30
C VAL A 3 -20.75 -2.51 -4.15
N LEU A 4 -21.86 -2.92 -3.53
CA LEU A 4 -23.12 -3.17 -4.23
C LEU A 4 -23.69 -1.93 -4.92
N ASP A 5 -23.51 -0.72 -4.38
CA ASP A 5 -24.05 0.51 -4.99
C ASP A 5 -23.33 0.84 -6.32
N ASP A 6 -22.09 0.39 -6.48
CA ASP A 6 -21.29 0.64 -7.69
C ASP A 6 -21.66 -0.34 -8.83
N PHE A 7 -22.07 -1.57 -8.50
CA PHE A 7 -22.44 -2.61 -9.48
C PHE A 7 -23.95 -2.79 -9.70
N TYR A 8 -24.81 -2.44 -8.74
CA TYR A 8 -26.28 -2.53 -8.83
C TYR A 8 -26.91 -1.14 -9.01
N ALA A 9 -26.54 -0.45 -10.09
CA ALA A 9 -27.09 0.86 -10.43
C ALA A 9 -27.71 0.88 -11.84
N ALA A 10 -28.73 1.72 -12.05
CA ALA A 10 -29.36 1.89 -13.37
C ALA A 10 -28.36 2.39 -14.44
N LYS A 11 -27.28 3.05 -14.01
CA LYS A 11 -26.17 3.51 -14.88
C LYS A 11 -25.45 2.35 -15.57
N VAL A 12 -25.39 1.19 -14.91
CA VAL A 12 -24.72 0.00 -15.42
C VAL A 12 -25.40 -0.55 -16.68
N LEU A 13 -26.71 -0.30 -16.83
CA LEU A 13 -27.49 -0.73 -17.99
C LEU A 13 -27.16 0.04 -19.28
N ASP A 14 -26.38 1.13 -19.20
CA ASP A 14 -25.92 1.85 -20.39
C ASP A 14 -24.85 1.03 -21.12
N ALA A 15 -24.98 0.90 -22.44
CA ALA A 15 -24.03 0.16 -23.27
C ALA A 15 -22.62 0.76 -23.26
N ASN A 16 -22.48 2.04 -22.90
CA ASN A 16 -21.20 2.73 -22.77
C ASN A 16 -20.67 2.73 -21.33
N PHE A 17 -21.37 2.09 -20.39
CA PHE A 17 -20.92 2.03 -19.01
C PHE A 17 -19.72 1.09 -18.87
N CYS A 18 -18.71 1.58 -18.18
CA CYS A 18 -17.50 0.83 -17.88
C CYS A 18 -17.19 0.89 -16.38
N TYR A 19 -16.71 -0.23 -15.86
CA TYR A 19 -16.34 -0.40 -14.46
C TYR A 19 -14.92 0.09 -14.15
N ASP A 20 -14.08 0.28 -15.17
CA ASP A 20 -12.71 0.76 -15.05
C ASP A 20 -12.41 1.93 -16.01
N GLU A 21 -11.35 2.69 -15.74
CA GLU A 21 -10.94 3.79 -16.62
C GLU A 21 -10.32 3.29 -17.94
N SER A 22 -9.79 2.07 -17.96
CA SER A 22 -9.12 1.47 -19.13
C SER A 22 -10.09 0.83 -20.13
N GLN A 23 -11.40 0.88 -19.88
CA GLN A 23 -12.45 0.34 -20.75
C GLN A 23 -12.45 -1.18 -20.96
N ILE A 24 -11.72 -1.92 -20.12
CA ILE A 24 -11.54 -3.36 -20.26
C ILE A 24 -12.77 -4.11 -19.73
N TYR A 25 -13.29 -3.67 -18.58
CA TYR A 25 -14.41 -4.24 -17.87
C TYR A 25 -15.67 -3.42 -18.17
N HIS A 26 -16.45 -3.85 -19.14
CA HIS A 26 -17.72 -3.28 -19.52
C HIS A 26 -18.81 -4.36 -19.63
N GLN A 27 -20.07 -3.93 -19.74
CA GLN A 27 -21.19 -4.83 -19.99
C GLN A 27 -21.30 -5.13 -21.50
N LEU A 28 -21.42 -6.41 -21.84
CA LEU A 28 -21.76 -6.82 -23.20
C LEU A 28 -23.22 -6.48 -23.52
N PRO A 29 -23.57 -6.27 -24.81
CA PRO A 29 -24.94 -6.02 -25.21
C PRO A 29 -25.94 -7.05 -24.65
N PRO A 30 -27.19 -6.65 -24.30
CA PRO A 30 -28.19 -7.56 -23.75
C PRO A 30 -28.56 -8.73 -24.68
N VAL A 31 -28.26 -8.58 -25.98
CA VAL A 31 -28.56 -9.54 -27.04
C VAL A 31 -27.42 -10.53 -27.26
N SER A 32 -26.32 -10.43 -26.50
CA SER A 32 -25.16 -11.31 -26.64
C SER A 32 -25.47 -12.74 -26.20
N GLU A 33 -25.06 -13.70 -27.02
CA GLU A 33 -25.17 -15.12 -26.70
C GLU A 33 -24.18 -15.53 -25.59
N HIS A 34 -24.47 -16.62 -24.89
CA HIS A 34 -23.59 -17.18 -23.84
C HIS A 34 -22.13 -17.33 -24.30
N GLN A 35 -21.92 -17.77 -25.54
CA GLN A 35 -20.57 -17.96 -26.09
C GLN A 35 -19.78 -16.65 -26.18
N ALA A 36 -20.46 -15.52 -26.43
CA ALA A 36 -19.82 -14.19 -26.46
C ALA A 36 -19.34 -13.78 -25.07
N TYR A 37 -20.14 -14.04 -24.03
CA TYR A 37 -19.73 -13.83 -22.63
C TYR A 37 -18.53 -14.68 -22.24
N VAL A 38 -18.52 -15.97 -22.60
CA VAL A 38 -17.37 -16.85 -22.34
C VAL A 38 -16.12 -16.37 -23.08
N GLY A 39 -16.26 -15.91 -24.33
CA GLY A 39 -15.16 -15.36 -25.11
C GLY A 39 -14.60 -14.08 -24.47
N TYR A 40 -15.48 -13.18 -24.03
CA TYR A 40 -15.12 -11.94 -23.36
C TYR A 40 -14.37 -12.18 -22.05
N VAL A 41 -14.89 -13.03 -21.17
CA VAL A 41 -14.21 -13.38 -19.90
C VAL A 41 -12.82 -13.97 -20.16
N ARG A 42 -12.64 -14.75 -21.24
CA ARG A 42 -11.33 -15.28 -21.64
C ARG A 42 -10.38 -14.25 -22.26
N SER A 43 -10.92 -13.14 -22.77
CA SER A 43 -10.11 -12.05 -23.33
C SER A 43 -9.61 -11.07 -22.27
N LEU A 44 -10.11 -11.17 -21.04
CA LEU A 44 -9.69 -10.32 -19.94
C LEU A 44 -8.22 -10.57 -19.58
N PRO A 45 -7.52 -9.55 -19.06
CA PRO A 45 -6.15 -9.67 -18.58
C PRO A 45 -6.01 -10.78 -17.53
N ILE A 46 -4.88 -11.47 -17.51
CA ILE A 46 -4.54 -12.44 -16.45
C ILE A 46 -4.32 -11.73 -15.11
N ASN A 47 -3.75 -10.53 -15.18
CA ASN A 47 -3.51 -9.67 -14.02
C ASN A 47 -4.43 -8.46 -14.13
N ASP A 48 -5.41 -8.39 -13.24
CA ASP A 48 -6.33 -7.26 -13.15
C ASP A 48 -5.60 -6.01 -12.62
N THR A 49 -6.02 -4.84 -13.06
CA THR A 49 -5.55 -3.57 -12.50
C THR A 49 -6.20 -3.34 -11.12
N PRO A 50 -5.50 -2.73 -10.15
CA PRO A 50 -6.07 -2.48 -8.82
C PRO A 50 -7.31 -1.57 -8.84
N GLU A 51 -7.46 -0.76 -9.90
CA GLU A 51 -8.56 0.18 -10.09
C GLU A 51 -9.93 -0.50 -10.15
N ILE A 52 -10.03 -1.71 -10.73
CA ILE A 52 -11.31 -2.45 -10.78
C ILE A 52 -11.83 -2.80 -9.38
N PHE A 53 -10.94 -2.83 -8.39
CA PHE A 53 -11.27 -3.05 -6.98
C PHE A 53 -11.43 -1.74 -6.19
N GLY A 54 -11.42 -0.59 -6.88
CA GLY A 54 -11.46 0.74 -6.27
C GLY A 54 -10.14 1.13 -5.59
N LEU A 55 -9.01 0.50 -5.96
CA LEU A 55 -7.70 0.74 -5.37
C LEU A 55 -6.80 1.54 -6.32
N HIS A 56 -5.96 2.41 -5.77
CA HIS A 56 -4.94 3.14 -6.54
C HIS A 56 -3.83 2.19 -7.02
N GLU A 57 -3.13 2.54 -8.10
CA GLU A 57 -1.98 1.78 -8.65
C GLU A 57 -0.88 1.50 -7.60
N ASN A 58 -0.79 2.33 -6.56
CA ASN A 58 0.17 2.18 -5.45
C ASN A 58 -0.10 0.92 -4.60
N ALA A 59 -1.30 0.33 -4.70
CA ALA A 59 -1.62 -0.94 -4.07
C ALA A 59 -0.72 -2.07 -4.59
N ASN A 60 -0.37 -2.05 -5.89
CA ASN A 60 0.55 -3.03 -6.47
C ASN A 60 1.97 -2.88 -5.90
N ILE A 61 2.45 -1.64 -5.74
CA ILE A 61 3.76 -1.37 -5.10
C ILE A 61 3.76 -1.90 -3.66
N THR A 62 2.70 -1.59 -2.90
CA THR A 62 2.56 -2.01 -1.51
C THR A 62 2.52 -3.54 -1.39
N PHE A 63 1.79 -4.20 -2.28
CA PHE A 63 1.71 -5.66 -2.36
C PHE A 63 3.09 -6.26 -2.65
N ALA A 64 3.77 -5.81 -3.70
CA ALA A 64 5.08 -6.31 -4.09
C ALA A 64 6.14 -6.09 -2.99
N GLN A 65 6.08 -4.95 -2.31
CA GLN A 65 6.96 -4.64 -1.18
C GLN A 65 6.71 -5.59 0.00
N ASN A 66 5.45 -5.82 0.37
CA ASN A 66 5.09 -6.76 1.44
C ASN A 66 5.49 -8.18 1.11
N GLU A 67 5.25 -8.63 -0.13
CA GLU A 67 5.65 -9.97 -0.57
C GLU A 67 7.18 -10.12 -0.49
N THR A 68 7.92 -9.14 -1.00
CA THR A 68 9.39 -9.12 -0.96
C THR A 68 9.90 -9.18 0.48
N TYR A 69 9.38 -8.34 1.37
CA TYR A 69 9.80 -8.36 2.77
C TYR A 69 9.49 -9.70 3.45
N ARG A 70 8.34 -10.29 3.15
CA ARG A 70 7.99 -11.61 3.67
C ARG A 70 8.96 -12.66 3.18
N THR A 71 9.24 -12.73 1.88
CA THR A 71 10.22 -13.67 1.32
C THR A 71 11.62 -13.49 1.91
N LEU A 72 12.07 -12.25 2.09
CA LEU A 72 13.37 -11.97 2.72
C LEU A 72 13.41 -12.40 4.18
N THR A 73 12.30 -12.19 4.91
CA THR A 73 12.16 -12.64 6.29
C THR A 73 12.20 -14.17 6.36
N ASP A 74 11.42 -14.84 5.51
CA ASP A 74 11.37 -16.29 5.42
C ASP A 74 12.78 -16.86 5.09
N LEU A 75 13.52 -16.22 4.19
CA LEU A 75 14.91 -16.60 3.86
C LEU A 75 15.82 -16.47 5.08
N LEU A 76 15.72 -15.37 5.82
CA LEU A 76 16.52 -15.14 7.03
C LEU A 76 16.18 -16.15 8.14
N GLU A 77 14.93 -16.57 8.25
CA GLU A 77 14.52 -17.63 9.18
C GLU A 77 15.06 -19.01 8.80
N LEU A 78 15.19 -19.29 7.50
CA LEU A 78 15.79 -20.52 6.97
C LEU A 78 17.32 -20.54 7.12
N GLN A 79 17.96 -19.42 7.41
CA GLN A 79 19.42 -19.34 7.54
C GLN A 79 19.91 -20.25 8.68
N PRO A 80 20.90 -21.14 8.44
CA PRO A 80 21.45 -22.01 9.48
C PRO A 80 22.13 -21.17 10.57
N LYS A 81 21.74 -21.39 11.83
CA LYS A 81 22.23 -20.67 13.02
C LYS A 81 23.68 -21.00 13.40
N THR A 82 24.42 -21.74 12.56
CA THR A 82 25.85 -21.98 12.74
C THR A 82 26.60 -20.71 12.36
N ALA A 83 26.87 -19.88 13.36
CA ALA A 83 27.52 -18.59 13.24
C ALA A 83 28.88 -18.69 12.53
N THR A 84 28.97 -18.13 11.33
CA THR A 84 30.22 -17.70 10.71
C THR A 84 30.50 -16.27 11.17
N ALA A 85 31.56 -16.12 11.96
CA ALA A 85 32.28 -14.89 12.31
C ALA A 85 31.66 -13.56 11.82
N GLY A 86 30.90 -12.91 12.69
CA GLY A 86 30.44 -11.53 12.55
C GLY A 86 30.35 -10.88 13.94
N GLU A 87 30.47 -9.56 14.02
CA GLU A 87 30.30 -8.83 15.29
C GLU A 87 28.97 -9.21 15.95
N ASN A 88 29.01 -9.41 17.28
CA ASN A 88 27.82 -9.75 18.06
C ASN A 88 26.70 -8.75 17.77
N ARG A 89 25.49 -9.26 17.50
CA ARG A 89 24.31 -8.46 17.17
C ARG A 89 24.06 -7.36 18.22
N ASP A 90 24.32 -7.65 19.48
CA ASP A 90 24.17 -6.70 20.60
C ASP A 90 25.13 -5.51 20.50
N VAL A 91 26.37 -5.74 20.04
CA VAL A 91 27.39 -4.68 19.86
C VAL A 91 26.98 -3.74 18.72
N VAL A 92 26.42 -4.30 17.65
CA VAL A 92 25.90 -3.53 16.51
C VAL A 92 24.70 -2.67 16.94
N ILE A 93 23.78 -3.24 17.73
CA ILE A 93 22.60 -2.54 18.26
C ILE A 93 23.05 -1.40 19.18
N GLU A 94 24.00 -1.64 20.08
CA GLU A 94 24.51 -0.62 21.01
C GLU A 94 25.17 0.55 20.25
N LYS A 95 25.98 0.25 19.22
CA LYS A 95 26.63 1.25 18.38
C LYS A 95 25.59 2.11 17.63
N LEU A 96 24.55 1.48 17.07
CA LEU A 96 23.48 2.18 16.38
C LEU A 96 22.67 3.07 17.34
N ALA A 97 22.35 2.55 18.53
CA ALA A 97 21.63 3.32 19.54
C ALA A 97 22.41 4.57 19.99
N LYS A 98 23.73 4.45 20.17
CA LYS A 98 24.62 5.58 20.49
C LYS A 98 24.68 6.61 19.36
N ASP A 99 24.74 6.16 18.10
CA ASP A 99 24.73 7.06 16.94
C ASP A 99 23.40 7.82 16.85
N VAL A 100 22.27 7.14 17.00
CA VAL A 100 20.94 7.79 17.03
C VAL A 100 20.88 8.82 18.14
N LEU A 101 21.28 8.46 19.37
CA LEU A 101 21.29 9.37 20.51
C LEU A 101 22.16 10.61 20.24
N SER A 102 23.30 10.46 19.57
CA SER A 102 24.19 11.59 19.25
C SER A 102 23.59 12.58 18.26
N ARG A 103 22.65 12.14 17.42
CA ARG A 103 21.96 12.96 16.41
C ARG A 103 20.67 13.59 16.92
N VAL A 104 20.13 13.10 18.03
CA VAL A 104 18.91 13.66 18.63
C VAL A 104 19.22 15.03 19.21
N PRO A 105 18.52 16.10 18.76
CA PRO A 105 18.70 17.43 19.34
C PRO A 105 18.33 17.42 20.82
N HIS A 106 19.05 18.22 21.62
CA HIS A 106 18.73 18.37 23.04
C HIS A 106 17.30 18.92 23.19
N PRO A 107 16.51 18.43 24.16
CA PRO A 107 15.18 18.94 24.42
C PRO A 107 15.24 20.45 24.62
N LEU A 108 14.42 21.20 23.88
CA LEU A 108 14.31 22.64 24.06
C LEU A 108 13.80 22.94 25.48
N PRO A 109 14.48 23.78 26.26
CA PRO A 109 14.04 24.13 27.61
C PRO A 109 12.80 25.04 27.51
N LEU A 110 11.62 24.42 27.46
CA LEU A 110 10.34 25.10 27.27
C LEU A 110 10.09 26.18 28.32
N ALA A 111 10.49 25.97 29.58
CA ALA A 111 10.35 26.96 30.64
C ALA A 111 11.05 28.29 30.32
N THR A 112 12.30 28.23 29.86
CA THR A 112 13.08 29.42 29.49
C THR A 112 12.55 30.07 28.20
N VAL A 113 12.05 29.26 27.27
CA VAL A 113 11.44 29.76 26.02
C VAL A 113 10.12 30.48 26.30
N MET A 114 9.29 29.95 27.20
CA MET A 114 8.01 30.55 27.61
C MET A 114 8.20 31.82 28.44
N GLU A 115 9.25 31.90 29.25
CA GLU A 115 9.60 33.13 29.98
C GLU A 115 10.12 34.23 29.04
N LYS A 116 10.91 33.85 28.03
CA LYS A 116 11.49 34.78 27.06
C LYS A 116 10.51 35.22 25.96
N TYR A 117 9.53 34.38 25.65
CA TYR A 117 8.48 34.63 24.65
C TYR A 117 7.11 34.25 25.21
N PRO A 118 6.54 35.04 26.12
CA PRO A 118 5.21 34.79 26.66
C PRO A 118 4.16 34.88 25.56
N VAL A 119 3.20 33.97 25.59
CA VAL A 119 2.08 33.96 24.63
C VAL A 119 1.20 35.18 24.92
N MET A 120 1.35 36.24 24.12
CA MET A 120 0.55 37.46 24.20
C MET A 120 -0.76 37.23 23.47
N TYR A 121 -1.87 37.19 24.20
CA TYR A 121 -3.22 37.21 23.65
C TYR A 121 -3.68 38.67 23.48
N GLU A 122 -3.03 39.42 22.59
CA GLU A 122 -3.60 40.68 22.12
C GLU A 122 -4.50 40.37 20.91
N GLN A 123 -5.80 40.60 21.09
CA GLN A 123 -6.79 40.67 20.02
C GLN A 123 -6.69 42.01 19.30
#